data_AF-A0A377M1U8-F1
#
_entry.id   AF-A0A377M1U8-F1
#
_cell.length_a   1.000
_cell.length_b   1.000
_cell.length_c   1.000
_cell.angle_alpha   90.00
_cell.angle_beta   90.00
_cell.angle_gamma   90.00
#
_symmetry.space_group_name_H-M   'P 1'
#
loop_
_entity.id
_entity.type
_entity.pdbx_description
1 polymer ?
#
loop_
_entity_poly.entity_id
_entity_poly.type
_entity_poly.pdbx_seq_one_letter_code
_entity_poly.pdbx_strand_id
1 'polypeptide(L)'
;MVARGDLGVEIPVEEVIFAQKMMIEKCVRARKVVITATQMLDSMIKNPRPTRAEAGDVANAILDGTDAVMLSGESAKGKYPLEAVSIMATICERTDRVMTSRLDFNNDSRKLRITEAVCRGAVETAEKLEAPLIVVATQGGKSARAVRKYFPDATILALTTNETTARQLVLSKGVVAHLVKEIASTGRFLHSG
;
A
#
# COMPACT_ATOMS: atom_id res chain seq x y z
N MET A 1 4.01 8.47 -7.87
CA MET A 1 4.47 9.18 -6.67
C MET A 1 3.70 10.49 -6.59
N VAL A 2 3.24 10.88 -5.41
CA VAL A 2 2.59 12.16 -5.13
C VAL A 2 3.60 13.02 -4.39
N ALA A 3 4.33 13.88 -5.10
CA ALA A 3 5.34 14.78 -4.55
C ALA A 3 4.68 16.11 -4.18
N ARG A 4 4.33 16.26 -2.91
CA ARG A 4 3.47 17.35 -2.41
C ARG A 4 4.19 18.69 -2.32
N GLY A 5 5.47 18.67 -1.99
CA GLY A 5 6.33 19.85 -1.98
C GLY A 5 6.42 20.49 -3.36
N ASP A 6 6.75 19.70 -4.38
CA ASP A 6 6.81 20.17 -5.77
C ASP A 6 5.43 20.61 -6.28
N LEU A 7 4.39 19.82 -6.00
CA LEU A 7 3.02 20.15 -6.42
C LEU A 7 2.51 21.45 -5.78
N GLY A 8 2.81 21.69 -4.50
CA GLY A 8 2.39 22.89 -3.78
C GLY A 8 3.08 24.19 -4.22
N VAL A 9 4.07 24.11 -5.11
CA VAL A 9 4.63 25.29 -5.80
C VAL A 9 3.72 25.72 -6.95
N GLU A 10 3.05 24.76 -7.61
CA GLU A 10 2.31 24.97 -8.86
C GLU A 10 0.80 25.17 -8.65
N ILE A 11 0.23 24.65 -7.56
CA ILE A 11 -1.19 24.76 -7.23
C ILE A 11 -1.41 25.38 -5.84
N PRO A 12 -2.58 25.97 -5.55
CA PRO A 12 -2.89 26.51 -4.22
C PRO A 12 -2.71 25.46 -3.12
N VAL A 13 -2.16 25.87 -1.98
CA VAL A 13 -1.78 24.96 -0.88
C VAL A 13 -2.99 24.20 -0.32
N GLU A 14 -4.16 24.84 -0.30
CA GLU A 14 -5.43 24.27 0.11
C GLU A 14 -5.95 23.17 -0.84
N GLU A 15 -5.49 23.14 -2.10
CA GLU A 15 -5.89 22.15 -3.10
C GLU A 15 -5.01 20.90 -3.11
N VAL A 16 -3.79 20.97 -2.56
CA VAL A 16 -2.80 19.88 -2.58
C VAL A 16 -3.34 18.59 -1.96
N ILE A 17 -4.09 18.69 -0.87
CA ILE A 17 -4.66 17.53 -0.18
C ILE A 17 -5.78 16.86 -1.00
N PHE A 18 -6.53 17.63 -1.79
CA PHE A 18 -7.59 17.08 -2.64
C PHE A 18 -6.98 16.41 -3.86
N ALA A 19 -5.93 17.00 -4.42
CA ALA A 19 -5.14 16.38 -5.48
C ALA A 19 -4.50 15.06 -5.02
N GLN A 20 -3.94 15.00 -3.81
CA GLN A 20 -3.42 13.77 -3.21
C GLN A 20 -4.50 12.68 -3.14
N LYS A 21 -5.64 12.98 -2.49
CA LYS A 21 -6.76 12.04 -2.31
C LYS A 21 -7.22 11.48 -3.65
N MET A 22 -7.45 12.37 -4.63
CA MET A 22 -7.86 12.02 -5.97
C MET A 22 -6.85 11.12 -6.70
N MET A 23 -5.55 11.43 -6.60
CA MET A 23 -4.50 10.62 -7.23
C MET A 23 -4.38 9.23 -6.60
N ILE A 24 -4.41 9.15 -5.26
CA ILE A 24 -4.38 7.88 -4.53
C ILE A 24 -5.58 7.02 -4.92
N GLU A 25 -6.78 7.58 -4.90
CA GLU A 25 -8.01 6.88 -5.28
C GLU A 25 -7.94 6.32 -6.72
N LYS A 26 -7.50 7.15 -7.68
CA LYS A 26 -7.32 6.71 -9.07
C LYS A 26 -6.28 5.60 -9.20
N CYS A 27 -5.18 5.64 -8.45
CA CYS A 27 -4.17 4.60 -8.44
C CYS A 27 -4.70 3.27 -7.89
N VAL A 28 -5.40 3.31 -6.74
CA VAL A 28 -6.07 2.15 -6.15
C VAL A 28 -7.04 1.53 -7.16
N ARG A 29 -7.93 2.34 -7.76
CA ARG A 29 -8.88 1.88 -8.77
C ARG A 29 -8.20 1.27 -10.00
N ALA A 30 -7.05 1.82 -10.40
CA ALA A 30 -6.24 1.31 -11.51
C ALA A 30 -5.35 0.11 -11.14
N ARG A 31 -5.31 -0.30 -9.86
CA ARG A 31 -4.40 -1.34 -9.32
C ARG A 31 -2.92 -1.01 -9.58
N LYS A 32 -2.59 0.28 -9.47
CA LYS A 32 -1.23 0.82 -9.58
C LYS A 32 -0.77 1.28 -8.21
N VAL A 33 0.50 1.04 -7.92
CA VAL A 33 1.14 1.44 -6.68
C VAL A 33 1.22 2.97 -6.62
N VAL A 34 0.90 3.54 -5.47
CA VAL A 34 1.04 4.98 -5.20
C VAL A 34 1.89 5.21 -3.96
N ILE A 35 2.80 6.18 -4.05
CA ILE A 35 3.71 6.57 -2.97
C ILE A 35 3.38 8.01 -2.62
N THR A 36 3.10 8.30 -1.36
CA THR A 36 2.98 9.68 -0.86
C THR A 36 4.34 10.16 -0.37
N ALA A 37 4.79 11.30 -0.87
CA ALA A 37 6.17 11.75 -0.74
C ALA A 37 6.28 13.22 -0.36
N THR A 38 7.46 13.59 0.15
CA THR A 38 7.90 14.94 0.56
C THR A 38 7.14 15.51 1.76
N GLN A 39 7.81 16.30 2.60
CA GLN A 39 7.22 16.94 3.78
C GLN A 39 6.51 15.95 4.72
N MET A 40 7.02 14.73 4.84
CA MET A 40 6.38 13.68 5.65
C MET A 40 6.76 13.83 7.12
N LEU A 41 8.06 13.81 7.44
CA LEU A 41 8.60 14.00 8.79
C LEU A 41 9.77 14.99 8.77
N ASP A 42 9.72 16.03 7.92
CA ASP A 42 10.83 16.96 7.63
C ASP A 42 11.48 17.57 8.89
N SER A 43 10.71 17.85 9.95
CA SER A 43 11.23 18.35 11.21
C SER A 43 12.26 17.41 11.84
N MET A 44 12.21 16.11 11.53
CA MET A 44 13.13 15.10 12.01
C MET A 44 14.52 15.13 11.37
N ILE A 45 14.70 15.95 10.32
CA ILE A 45 16.05 16.29 9.84
C ILE A 45 16.87 16.90 10.99
N LYS A 46 16.22 17.69 11.86
CA LYS A 46 16.86 18.44 12.95
C LYS A 46 16.49 17.96 14.34
N ASN A 47 15.35 17.27 14.51
CA ASN A 47 14.79 16.88 15.80
C ASN A 47 14.64 15.36 15.93
N PRO A 48 14.76 14.78 17.13
CA PRO A 48 14.62 13.34 17.32
C PRO A 48 13.16 12.85 17.31
N ARG A 49 12.17 13.75 17.20
CA ARG A 49 10.74 13.43 17.17
C ARG A 49 10.01 14.34 16.19
N PRO A 50 8.96 13.84 15.51
CA PRO A 50 8.17 14.66 14.61
C PRO A 50 7.19 15.54 15.39
N THR A 51 6.63 16.52 14.70
CA THR A 51 5.51 17.31 15.18
C THR A 51 4.21 16.49 15.17
N ARG A 52 3.19 16.96 15.91
CA ARG A 52 1.85 16.36 15.85
C ARG A 52 1.21 16.48 14.47
N ALA A 53 1.47 17.59 13.77
CA ALA A 53 0.94 17.84 12.44
C ALA A 53 1.51 16.85 11.42
N GLU A 54 2.82 16.61 11.43
CA GLU A 54 3.48 15.62 10.56
C GLU A 54 2.96 14.20 10.84
N ALA A 55 2.83 13.81 12.11
CA ALA A 55 2.28 12.49 12.44
C ALA A 55 0.83 12.33 11.93
N GLY A 56 0.01 13.37 12.06
CA GLY A 56 -1.35 13.40 11.52
C GLY A 56 -1.38 13.36 9.99
N ASP A 57 -0.44 14.02 9.32
CA ASP A 57 -0.33 14.05 7.87
C ASP A 57 0.05 12.67 7.30
N VAL A 58 1.05 12.01 7.88
CA VAL A 58 1.39 10.61 7.54
C VAL A 58 0.19 9.68 7.73
N ALA A 59 -0.51 9.79 8.86
CA ALA A 59 -1.71 8.98 9.13
C ALA A 59 -2.81 9.23 8.08
N ASN A 60 -3.05 10.49 7.68
CA ASN A 60 -4.02 10.81 6.64
C ASN A 60 -3.63 10.25 5.27
N ALA A 61 -2.35 10.26 4.89
CA ALA A 61 -1.90 9.65 3.64
C ALA A 61 -2.17 8.12 3.61
N ILE A 62 -2.02 7.45 4.76
CA ILE A 62 -2.33 6.03 4.92
C ILE A 62 -3.85 5.79 4.82
N LEU A 63 -4.65 6.61 5.52
CA LEU A 63 -6.11 6.55 5.48
C LEU A 63 -6.67 6.87 4.09
N ASP A 64 -6.03 7.73 3.30
CA ASP A 64 -6.38 7.95 1.89
C ASP A 64 -6.21 6.67 1.07
N GLY A 65 -5.29 5.80 1.49
CA GLY A 65 -5.07 4.48 0.95
C GLY A 65 -3.77 4.34 0.16
N THR A 66 -2.75 5.13 0.51
CA THR A 66 -1.44 5.04 -0.14
C THR A 66 -0.82 3.64 0.01
N ASP A 67 -0.04 3.19 -0.97
CA ASP A 67 0.68 1.92 -0.85
C ASP A 67 1.93 2.06 0.03
N ALA A 68 2.59 3.22 -0.09
CA ALA A 68 3.84 3.48 0.58
C ALA A 68 3.98 4.97 0.93
N VAL A 69 4.75 5.22 1.97
CA VAL A 69 5.16 6.54 2.44
C VAL A 69 6.66 6.69 2.24
N MET A 70 7.11 7.89 1.86
CA MET A 70 8.51 8.13 1.50
C MET A 70 9.16 9.14 2.43
N LEU A 71 10.32 8.78 2.98
CA LEU A 71 11.25 9.71 3.61
C LEU A 71 12.24 10.22 2.56
N SER A 72 12.59 11.51 2.66
CA SER A 72 13.48 12.20 1.74
C SER A 72 14.74 12.65 2.49
N GLY A 73 14.77 13.89 2.97
CA GLY A 73 15.91 14.46 3.67
C GLY A 73 16.14 13.81 5.04
N GLU A 74 15.07 13.32 5.65
CA GLU A 74 15.04 12.69 6.97
C GLU A 74 16.00 11.50 7.05
N SER A 75 15.92 10.59 6.07
CA SER A 75 16.76 9.39 6.00
C SER A 75 18.08 9.60 5.28
N ALA A 76 18.16 10.58 4.35
CA ALA A 76 19.35 10.78 3.52
C ALA A 76 20.45 11.62 4.20
N LYS A 77 20.07 12.70 4.90
CA LYS A 77 21.01 13.67 5.49
C LYS A 77 20.56 14.22 6.86
N GLY A 78 19.51 13.64 7.44
CA GLY A 78 18.99 14.03 8.75
C GLY A 78 19.91 13.61 9.88
N LYS A 79 19.79 14.28 11.02
CA LYS A 79 20.51 13.91 12.26
C LYS A 79 19.95 12.63 12.91
N TYR A 80 18.71 12.27 12.60
CA TYR A 80 17.96 11.18 13.25
C TYR A 80 17.29 10.23 12.22
N PRO A 81 18.06 9.64 11.28
CA PRO A 81 17.50 8.85 10.19
C PRO A 81 16.83 7.56 10.67
N LEU A 82 17.39 6.90 11.69
CA LEU A 82 16.84 5.67 12.25
C LEU A 82 15.54 5.94 13.01
N GLU A 83 15.49 7.02 13.78
CA GLU A 83 14.31 7.45 14.52
C GLU A 83 13.18 7.84 13.57
N ALA A 84 13.50 8.52 12.46
CA ALA A 84 12.53 8.86 11.42
C ALA A 84 11.88 7.60 10.81
N VAL A 85 12.68 6.58 10.47
CA VAL A 85 12.15 5.30 9.97
C VAL A 85 11.33 4.58 11.06
N SER A 86 11.81 4.59 12.31
CA SER A 86 11.15 3.90 13.43
C SER A 86 9.79 4.50 13.77
N ILE A 87 9.69 5.83 13.82
CA ILE A 87 8.40 6.49 14.08
C ILE A 87 7.47 6.41 12.87
N MET A 88 8.00 6.46 11.63
CA MET A 88 7.21 6.21 10.43
C MET A 88 6.56 4.83 10.48
N ALA A 89 7.34 3.79 10.81
CA ALA A 89 6.82 2.43 10.97
C ALA A 89 5.77 2.33 12.08
N THR A 90 5.98 3.03 13.21
CA THR A 90 5.01 3.08 14.33
C THR A 90 3.69 3.72 13.91
N ILE A 91 3.73 4.83 13.15
CA ILE A 91 2.53 5.50 12.63
C ILE A 91 1.81 4.59 11.62
N CYS A 92 2.55 3.94 10.71
CA CYS A 92 2.01 2.97 9.76
C CYS A 92 1.26 1.85 10.47
N GLU A 93 1.93 1.14 11.38
CA GLU A 93 1.35 0.03 12.13
C GLU A 93 0.09 0.45 12.89
N ARG A 94 0.16 1.58 13.61
CA ARG A 94 -0.99 2.07 14.39
C ARG A 94 -2.16 2.44 13.49
N THR A 95 -1.91 3.03 12.32
CA THR A 95 -2.95 3.50 11.41
C THR A 95 -3.57 2.33 10.64
N ASP A 96 -2.76 1.38 10.18
CA ASP A 96 -3.24 0.21 9.43
C ASP A 96 -4.19 -0.66 10.26
N ARG A 97 -3.95 -0.81 11.57
CA ARG A 97 -4.81 -1.59 12.48
C ARG A 97 -6.26 -1.09 12.61
N VAL A 98 -6.55 0.16 12.22
CA VAL A 98 -7.91 0.74 12.28
C VAL A 98 -8.51 0.95 10.90
N MET A 99 -7.78 0.62 9.84
CA MET A 99 -8.36 0.58 8.50
C MET A 99 -9.22 -0.66 8.38
N THR A 100 -10.31 -0.53 7.63
CA THR A 100 -11.16 -1.65 7.26
C THR A 100 -11.12 -1.85 5.76
N SER A 101 -11.53 -3.04 5.35
CA SER A 101 -11.71 -3.36 3.95
C SER A 101 -12.69 -2.44 3.23
N ARG A 102 -12.51 -2.39 1.92
CA ARG A 102 -13.17 -1.46 1.00
C ARG A 102 -13.93 -2.23 -0.07
N LEU A 103 -14.82 -3.12 0.36
CA LEU A 103 -15.61 -3.98 -0.54
C LEU A 103 -16.65 -3.21 -1.37
N ASP A 104 -17.06 -2.04 -0.88
CA ASP A 104 -18.05 -1.16 -1.51
C ASP A 104 -17.41 -0.11 -2.44
N PHE A 105 -16.08 -0.12 -2.62
CA PHE A 105 -15.41 0.87 -3.46
C PHE A 105 -15.91 0.81 -4.90
N ASN A 106 -16.76 1.79 -5.23
CA ASN A 106 -17.37 2.16 -6.51
C ASN A 106 -17.19 1.17 -7.66
N ASN A 107 -18.28 0.44 -7.88
CA ASN A 107 -18.54 -0.41 -9.02
C ASN A 107 -18.88 0.44 -10.29
N ASP A 108 -18.03 1.41 -10.64
CA ASP A 108 -18.26 2.37 -11.74
C ASP A 108 -18.45 1.68 -13.11
N SER A 109 -18.00 0.43 -13.23
CA SER A 109 -18.19 -0.37 -14.45
C SER A 109 -19.41 -1.29 -14.32
N ARG A 110 -20.42 -1.08 -15.17
CA ARG A 110 -21.54 -2.04 -15.36
C ARG A 110 -21.07 -3.47 -15.73
N LYS A 111 -19.81 -3.65 -16.14
CA LYS A 111 -19.20 -4.93 -16.51
C LYS A 111 -17.87 -5.14 -15.78
N LEU A 112 -17.93 -5.87 -14.66
CA LEU A 112 -16.77 -6.31 -13.90
C LEU A 112 -15.91 -7.30 -14.73
N ARG A 113 -14.59 -7.15 -14.65
CA ARG A 113 -13.65 -8.17 -15.18
C ARG A 113 -13.64 -9.37 -14.24
N ILE A 114 -13.37 -10.58 -14.77
CA ILE A 114 -13.28 -11.82 -13.97
C ILE A 114 -12.32 -11.66 -12.79
N THR A 115 -11.13 -11.10 -13.02
CA THR A 115 -10.14 -10.83 -11.96
C THR A 115 -10.72 -10.00 -10.82
N GLU A 116 -11.58 -9.04 -11.16
CA GLU A 116 -12.17 -8.11 -10.19
C GLU A 116 -13.17 -8.84 -9.29
N ALA A 117 -14.05 -9.65 -9.89
CA ALA A 117 -15.05 -10.44 -9.18
C ALA A 117 -14.39 -11.50 -8.28
N VAL A 118 -13.38 -12.22 -8.79
CA VAL A 118 -12.68 -13.26 -8.03
C VAL A 118 -11.89 -12.66 -6.86
N CYS A 119 -11.12 -11.59 -7.08
CA CYS A 119 -10.35 -10.96 -6.01
C CYS A 119 -11.25 -10.32 -4.95
N ARG A 120 -12.37 -9.71 -5.35
CA ARG A 120 -13.36 -9.18 -4.40
C ARG A 120 -13.95 -10.28 -3.54
N GLY A 121 -14.44 -11.35 -4.16
CA GLY A 121 -15.02 -12.49 -3.47
C GLY A 121 -14.01 -13.18 -2.54
N ALA A 122 -12.74 -13.26 -2.94
CA ALA A 122 -11.68 -13.81 -2.11
C ALA A 122 -11.46 -12.98 -0.83
N VAL A 123 -11.44 -11.64 -0.93
CA VAL A 123 -11.30 -10.74 0.22
C VAL A 123 -12.53 -10.81 1.12
N GLU A 124 -13.73 -10.70 0.55
CA GLU A 124 -14.99 -10.82 1.30
C GLU A 124 -15.10 -12.16 2.04
N THR A 125 -14.69 -13.25 1.39
CA THR A 125 -14.69 -14.58 2.02
C THR A 125 -13.65 -14.68 3.12
N ALA A 126 -12.45 -14.13 2.91
CA ALA A 126 -11.41 -14.13 3.92
C ALA A 126 -11.86 -13.38 5.18
N GLU A 127 -12.52 -12.23 5.03
CA GLU A 127 -13.05 -11.47 6.18
C GLU A 127 -14.18 -12.20 6.89
N LYS A 128 -15.15 -12.76 6.16
CA LYS A 128 -16.25 -13.52 6.77
C LYS A 128 -15.80 -14.77 7.53
N LEU A 129 -14.68 -15.35 7.12
CA LEU A 129 -14.10 -16.54 7.76
C LEU A 129 -12.94 -16.21 8.70
N GLU A 130 -12.67 -14.92 8.93
CA GLU A 130 -11.53 -14.45 9.75
C GLU A 130 -10.19 -15.09 9.32
N ALA A 131 -10.02 -15.33 8.02
CA ALA A 131 -8.80 -15.92 7.49
C ALA A 131 -7.65 -14.90 7.59
N PRO A 132 -6.53 -15.23 8.27
CA PRO A 132 -5.46 -14.26 8.49
C PRO A 132 -4.58 -14.03 7.25
N LEU A 133 -4.73 -14.86 6.21
CA LEU A 133 -3.84 -14.91 5.07
C LEU A 133 -4.59 -15.18 3.76
N ILE A 134 -4.26 -14.42 2.71
CA ILE A 134 -4.67 -14.68 1.33
C ILE A 134 -3.43 -15.02 0.50
N VAL A 135 -3.31 -16.28 0.08
CA VAL A 135 -2.20 -16.73 -0.76
C VAL A 135 -2.52 -16.50 -2.23
N VAL A 136 -1.60 -15.87 -2.96
CA VAL A 136 -1.78 -15.47 -4.36
C VAL A 136 -0.60 -15.96 -5.20
N ALA A 137 -0.85 -16.86 -6.15
CA ALA A 137 0.09 -17.14 -7.22
C ALA A 137 0.12 -15.97 -8.22
N THR A 138 1.32 -15.52 -8.60
CA THR A 138 1.45 -14.39 -9.53
C THR A 138 2.75 -14.45 -10.33
N GLN A 139 2.66 -14.13 -11.63
CA GLN A 139 3.84 -14.03 -12.50
C GLN A 139 4.33 -12.59 -12.69
N GLY A 140 3.40 -11.63 -12.75
CA GLY A 140 3.69 -10.20 -12.95
C GLY A 140 3.12 -9.28 -11.88
N GLY A 141 2.67 -9.85 -10.75
CA GLY A 141 2.14 -9.13 -9.59
C GLY A 141 0.73 -8.58 -9.73
N LYS A 142 0.08 -8.72 -10.89
CA LYS A 142 -1.25 -8.14 -11.16
C LYS A 142 -2.34 -8.71 -10.25
N SER A 143 -2.31 -10.01 -9.97
CA SER A 143 -3.26 -10.69 -9.06
C SER A 143 -3.12 -10.19 -7.63
N ALA A 144 -1.90 -10.12 -7.10
CA ALA A 144 -1.65 -9.59 -5.76
C ALA A 144 -2.12 -8.12 -5.62
N ARG A 145 -1.84 -7.28 -6.62
CA ARG A 145 -2.34 -5.89 -6.65
C ARG A 145 -3.86 -5.79 -6.82
N ALA A 146 -4.51 -6.77 -7.46
CA ALA A 146 -5.96 -6.83 -7.57
C ALA A 146 -6.62 -7.19 -6.23
N VAL A 147 -5.99 -8.05 -5.42
CA VAL A 147 -6.43 -8.33 -4.04
C VAL A 147 -6.21 -7.10 -3.16
N ARG A 148 -5.01 -6.50 -3.19
CA ARG A 148 -4.66 -5.30 -2.40
C ARG A 148 -5.62 -4.13 -2.61
N LYS A 149 -6.25 -4.01 -3.79
CA LYS A 149 -7.21 -2.93 -4.10
C LYS A 149 -8.32 -2.82 -3.05
N TYR A 150 -8.73 -3.94 -2.47
CA TYR A 150 -9.84 -4.00 -1.52
C TYR A 150 -9.41 -3.81 -0.06
N PHE A 151 -8.12 -3.58 0.20
CA PHE A 151 -7.57 -3.39 1.55
C PHE A 151 -7.98 -4.51 2.53
N PRO A 152 -7.72 -5.78 2.20
CA PRO A 152 -8.06 -6.88 3.10
C PRO A 152 -7.34 -6.72 4.45
N ASP A 153 -8.00 -7.14 5.53
CA ASP A 153 -7.39 -7.27 6.85
C ASP A 153 -6.34 -8.39 6.87
N ALA A 154 -6.57 -9.43 6.04
CA ALA A 154 -5.67 -10.55 5.85
C ALA A 154 -4.38 -10.13 5.13
N THR A 155 -3.24 -10.68 5.58
CA THR A 155 -1.96 -10.48 4.88
C THR A 155 -1.98 -11.17 3.51
N ILE A 156 -1.46 -10.51 2.47
CA ILE A 156 -1.39 -11.09 1.13
C ILE A 156 -0.03 -11.76 0.94
N LEU A 157 0.02 -13.09 0.86
CA LEU A 157 1.23 -13.83 0.53
C LEU A 157 1.31 -14.04 -0.99
N ALA A 158 2.19 -13.31 -1.67
CA ALA A 158 2.36 -13.41 -3.11
C ALA A 158 3.49 -14.38 -3.48
N LEU A 159 3.13 -15.56 -4.00
CA LEU A 159 4.08 -16.55 -4.51
C LEU A 159 4.40 -16.26 -5.98
N THR A 160 5.67 -16.15 -6.31
CA THR A 160 6.15 -15.87 -7.67
C THR A 160 7.44 -16.63 -7.94
N THR A 161 7.66 -17.05 -9.19
CA THR A 161 8.96 -17.59 -9.65
C THR A 161 9.86 -16.50 -10.24
N ASN A 162 9.34 -15.28 -10.38
CA ASN A 162 10.03 -14.14 -10.97
C ASN A 162 10.60 -13.21 -9.88
N GLU A 163 11.92 -13.12 -9.80
CA GLU A 163 12.64 -12.27 -8.82
C GLU A 163 12.27 -10.79 -8.94
N THR A 164 12.20 -10.27 -10.16
CA THR A 164 11.85 -8.87 -10.41
C THR A 164 10.46 -8.56 -9.87
N THR A 165 9.50 -9.46 -10.09
CA THR A 165 8.14 -9.32 -9.57
C THR A 165 8.11 -9.39 -8.05
N ALA A 166 8.90 -10.28 -7.43
CA ALA A 166 9.00 -10.35 -5.98
C ALA A 166 9.47 -9.00 -5.39
N ARG A 167 10.54 -8.42 -5.96
CA ARG A 167 11.07 -7.11 -5.54
C ARG A 167 10.07 -5.97 -5.79
N GLN A 168 9.36 -5.98 -6.92
CA GLN A 168 8.34 -4.98 -7.25
C GLN A 168 7.15 -5.02 -6.29
N LEU A 169 6.78 -6.20 -5.80
CA LEU A 169 5.63 -6.37 -4.91
C LEU A 169 5.88 -5.90 -3.48
N VAL A 170 7.14 -5.74 -3.06
CA VAL A 170 7.50 -5.16 -1.75
C VAL A 170 6.90 -3.77 -1.55
N LEU A 171 6.68 -3.02 -2.64
CA LEU A 171 6.08 -1.69 -2.59
C LEU A 171 4.54 -1.71 -2.56
N SER A 172 3.89 -2.87 -2.70
CA SER A 172 2.43 -2.98 -2.64
C SER A 172 1.99 -3.20 -1.20
N LYS A 173 1.07 -2.37 -0.70
CA LYS A 173 0.61 -2.42 0.70
C LYS A 173 0.06 -3.80 1.07
N GLY A 174 0.46 -4.30 2.25
CA GLY A 174 -0.04 -5.56 2.80
C GLY A 174 0.40 -6.83 2.06
N VAL A 175 1.35 -6.71 1.12
CA VAL A 175 1.86 -7.85 0.34
C VAL A 175 3.21 -8.30 0.86
N VAL A 176 3.29 -9.58 1.25
CA VAL A 176 4.54 -10.29 1.51
C VAL A 176 4.85 -11.14 0.29
N ALA A 177 5.91 -10.79 -0.44
CA ALA A 177 6.33 -11.55 -1.62
C ALA A 177 7.28 -12.69 -1.24
N HIS A 178 7.02 -13.90 -1.76
CA HIS A 178 7.88 -15.06 -1.56
C HIS A 178 8.27 -15.66 -2.90
N LEU A 179 9.59 -15.79 -3.12
CA LEU A 179 10.14 -16.39 -4.33
C LEU A 179 10.14 -17.92 -4.19
N VAL A 180 9.40 -18.58 -5.07
CA VAL A 180 9.35 -20.04 -5.14
C VAL A 180 10.06 -20.53 -6.38
N LYS A 181 10.63 -21.74 -6.34
CA LYS A 181 11.36 -22.31 -7.48
C LYS A 181 10.45 -22.64 -8.66
N GLU A 182 9.26 -23.18 -8.39
CA GLU A 182 8.34 -23.66 -9.40
C GLU A 182 6.90 -23.65 -8.87
N ILE A 183 5.93 -23.39 -9.75
CA ILE A 183 4.51 -23.62 -9.51
C ILE A 183 3.98 -24.49 -10.66
N ALA A 184 4.19 -25.81 -10.57
CA ALA A 184 3.93 -26.74 -11.68
C ALA A 184 2.44 -26.97 -11.96
N SER A 185 1.59 -26.90 -10.93
CA SER A 185 0.15 -27.13 -11.04
C SER A 185 -0.61 -26.44 -9.90
N THR A 186 -1.92 -26.27 -10.09
CA THR A 186 -2.82 -25.76 -9.05
C THR A 186 -2.81 -26.67 -7.81
N GLY A 187 -2.73 -27.98 -8.01
CA GLY A 187 -2.60 -28.94 -6.90
C GLY A 187 -1.33 -28.70 -6.08
N ARG A 188 -0.17 -28.52 -6.73
CA ARG A 188 1.07 -28.18 -6.02
C ARG A 188 0.98 -26.83 -5.31
N PHE A 189 0.40 -25.81 -5.94
CA PHE A 189 0.21 -24.49 -5.32
C PHE A 189 -0.50 -24.58 -3.96
N LEU A 190 -1.55 -25.41 -3.86
CA LEU A 190 -2.32 -25.58 -2.63
C LEU A 190 -1.58 -26.35 -1.52
N HIS A 191 -0.57 -27.16 -1.86
CA HIS A 191 0.15 -28.02 -0.91
C HIS A 191 1.60 -27.57 -0.66
N SER A 192 2.04 -26.44 -1.22
CA SER A 192 3.44 -25.95 -1.10
C SER A 192 3.68 -25.09 0.17
N GLY A 193 3.00 -25.41 1.27
CA GLY A 193 3.13 -24.73 2.57
C GLY A 193 4.03 -25.51 3.52
#